data_AF-A0A1N6U4M1-F1
#
_entry.id   AF-A0A1N6U4M1-F1
#
_cell.length_a   1.000
_cell.length_b   1.000
_cell.length_c   1.000
_cell.angle_alpha   90.00
_cell.angle_beta   90.00
_cell.angle_gamma   90.00
#
_symmetry.space_group_name_H-M   'P 1'
#
loop_
_entity.id
_entity.type
_entity.pdbx_description
1 polymer ?
#
loop_
_entity_poly.entity_id
_entity_poly.type
_entity_poly.pdbx_seq_one_letter_code
_entity_poly.pdbx_strand_id
1 'polypeptide(L)'
;MTFDHRPLRNEKRSLIADVRYQLISFIRSFTLVLYVAVGMAVVGVAMKFIGLTGGSFVFVFAMAVLILLFLVQVGLSFFYIVSNVWLALLGALSSFSLVTGLLALIFRYQNWYGWQVIFYAVVPLYILVGVLLFLYLKRFRKLHEPLRDFFYRNLVFPFVFVLLLGIVSFMFSADRFNREEDPMLQESPIPADGAAAEDTTDMWRAY
;
A
#
# COMPACT_ATOMS: atom_id res chain seq x y z
N MET A 1 48.94 -37.28 -13.67
CA MET A 1 48.49 -35.89 -13.92
C MET A 1 47.18 -35.69 -13.19
N THR A 2 47.22 -35.03 -12.04
CA THR A 2 46.05 -34.70 -11.22
C THR A 2 45.55 -33.33 -11.64
N PHE A 3 44.35 -33.28 -12.24
CA PHE A 3 43.67 -32.03 -12.56
C PHE A 3 43.11 -31.42 -11.28
N ASP A 4 43.75 -30.34 -10.81
CA ASP A 4 43.29 -29.53 -9.68
C ASP A 4 42.09 -28.69 -10.16
N HIS A 5 40.90 -29.29 -10.14
CA HIS A 5 39.65 -28.54 -10.31
C HIS A 5 39.38 -27.73 -9.04
N ARG A 6 39.90 -26.51 -9.02
CA ARG A 6 39.45 -25.46 -8.10
C ARG A 6 38.35 -24.65 -8.78
N PRO A 7 37.06 -24.91 -8.51
CA PRO A 7 36.03 -24.09 -9.10
C PRO A 7 35.74 -22.89 -8.15
N LEU A 8 35.31 -21.78 -8.75
CA LEU A 8 34.22 -20.94 -8.20
C LEU A 8 34.48 -19.92 -7.08
N ARG A 9 35.71 -19.46 -6.76
CA ARG A 9 35.82 -18.29 -5.83
C ARG A 9 35.51 -16.95 -6.53
N ASN A 10 35.95 -16.78 -7.77
CA ASN A 10 35.68 -15.56 -8.54
C ASN A 10 34.27 -15.55 -9.16
N GLU A 11 33.75 -16.70 -9.61
CA GLU A 11 32.36 -16.83 -10.08
C GLU A 11 31.34 -16.56 -8.98
N LYS A 12 31.50 -17.10 -7.76
CA LYS A 12 30.60 -16.76 -6.64
C LYS A 12 30.62 -15.25 -6.33
N ARG A 13 31.78 -14.60 -6.42
CA ARG A 13 31.89 -13.14 -6.21
C ARG A 13 31.20 -12.35 -7.32
N SER A 14 31.31 -12.79 -8.57
CA SER A 14 30.59 -12.22 -9.72
C SER A 14 29.08 -12.36 -9.55
N LEU A 15 28.61 -13.57 -9.24
CA LEU A 15 27.18 -13.87 -9.11
C LEU A 15 26.53 -13.12 -7.94
N ILE A 16 27.23 -12.99 -6.81
CA ILE A 16 26.77 -12.16 -5.67
C ILE A 16 26.74 -10.67 -6.04
N ALA A 17 27.70 -10.19 -6.84
CA ALA A 17 27.74 -8.79 -7.29
C ALA A 17 26.61 -8.49 -8.29
N ASP A 18 26.35 -9.38 -9.24
CA ASP A 18 25.29 -9.25 -10.24
C ASP A 18 23.90 -9.30 -9.61
N VAL A 19 23.66 -10.25 -8.71
CA VAL A 19 22.39 -10.33 -7.95
C VAL A 19 22.18 -9.06 -7.13
N ARG A 20 23.23 -8.55 -6.49
CA ARG A 20 23.15 -7.34 -5.67
C ARG A 20 22.90 -6.08 -6.53
N TYR A 21 23.46 -6.01 -7.73
CA TYR A 21 23.18 -4.92 -8.69
C TYR A 21 21.74 -4.97 -9.20
N GLN A 22 21.24 -6.14 -9.59
CA GLN A 22 19.85 -6.32 -10.02
C GLN A 22 18.86 -5.95 -8.91
N LEU A 23 19.16 -6.31 -7.66
CA LEU A 23 18.37 -5.98 -6.50
C LEU A 23 18.27 -4.47 -6.26
N ILE A 24 19.41 -3.76 -6.34
CA ILE A 24 19.47 -2.31 -6.18
C ILE A 24 18.71 -1.61 -7.31
N SER A 25 18.85 -2.10 -8.55
CA SER A 25 18.14 -1.58 -9.72
C SER A 25 16.62 -1.78 -9.58
N PHE A 26 16.21 -2.96 -9.12
CA PHE A 26 14.81 -3.27 -8.82
C PHE A 26 14.25 -2.33 -7.75
N ILE A 27 14.96 -2.17 -6.62
CA ILE A 27 14.56 -1.28 -5.53
C ILE A 27 14.38 0.15 -6.04
N ARG A 28 15.33 0.65 -6.86
CA ARG A 28 15.26 2.01 -7.40
C ARG A 28 14.04 2.19 -8.31
N SER A 29 13.79 1.23 -9.19
CA SER A 29 12.64 1.24 -10.09
C SER A 29 11.33 1.16 -9.30
N PHE A 30 11.27 0.30 -8.29
CA PHE A 30 10.13 0.17 -7.40
C PHE A 30 9.83 1.47 -6.66
N THR A 31 10.83 2.11 -6.04
CA THR A 31 10.66 3.39 -5.35
C THR A 31 10.17 4.49 -6.28
N LEU A 32 10.65 4.52 -7.53
CA LEU A 32 10.20 5.48 -8.53
C LEU A 32 8.72 5.30 -8.86
N VAL A 33 8.30 4.08 -9.18
CA VAL A 33 6.89 3.77 -9.50
C VAL A 33 6.00 4.07 -8.29
N LEU A 34 6.47 3.77 -7.08
CA LEU A 34 5.77 4.11 -5.85
C LEU A 34 5.53 5.61 -5.73
N TYR A 35 6.55 6.45 -5.97
CA TYR A 35 6.40 7.91 -5.90
C TYR A 35 5.53 8.48 -7.02
N VAL A 36 5.57 7.88 -8.22
CA VAL A 36 4.64 8.25 -9.29
C VAL A 36 3.21 7.95 -8.86
N ALA A 37 2.94 6.79 -8.26
CA ALA A 37 1.61 6.42 -7.78
C ALA A 37 1.14 7.32 -6.60
N VAL A 38 2.03 7.64 -5.65
CA VAL A 38 1.75 8.64 -4.59
C VAL A 38 1.41 10.00 -5.22
N GLY A 39 2.20 10.45 -6.20
CA GLY A 39 1.94 11.70 -6.92
C GLY A 39 0.59 11.70 -7.63
N MET A 40 0.24 10.61 -8.31
CA MET A 40 -1.07 10.45 -8.94
C MET A 40 -2.21 10.47 -7.92
N ALA A 41 -2.04 9.85 -6.75
CA ALA A 41 -3.04 9.91 -5.69
C ALA A 41 -3.25 11.35 -5.19
N VAL A 42 -2.16 12.11 -4.98
CA VAL A 42 -2.24 13.53 -4.61
C VAL A 42 -2.93 14.35 -5.70
N VAL A 43 -2.58 14.13 -6.97
CA VAL A 43 -3.22 14.81 -8.11
C VAL A 43 -4.71 14.47 -8.17
N GLY A 44 -5.11 13.21 -7.99
CA GLY A 44 -6.51 12.80 -7.97
C GLY A 44 -7.29 13.49 -6.85
N VAL A 45 -6.71 13.59 -5.64
CA VAL A 45 -7.28 14.35 -4.52
C VAL A 45 -7.40 15.84 -4.87
N ALA A 46 -6.36 16.46 -5.42
CA ALA A 46 -6.36 17.88 -5.78
C ALA A 46 -7.38 18.19 -6.89
N MET A 47 -7.45 17.36 -7.93
CA MET A 47 -8.44 17.46 -9.01
C MET A 47 -9.86 17.45 -8.43
N LYS A 48 -10.11 16.56 -7.47
CA LYS A 48 -11.39 16.49 -6.79
C LYS A 48 -11.71 17.74 -5.97
N PHE A 49 -10.73 18.30 -5.26
CA PHE A 49 -10.94 19.57 -4.53
C PHE A 49 -11.20 20.77 -5.44
N ILE A 50 -10.76 20.73 -6.70
CA ILE A 50 -10.95 21.80 -7.69
C ILE A 50 -12.23 21.56 -8.55
N GLY A 51 -12.94 20.44 -8.35
CA GLY A 51 -14.14 20.08 -9.11
C GLY A 51 -13.83 19.60 -10.54
N LEU A 52 -12.62 19.09 -10.79
CA LEU A 52 -12.26 18.51 -12.09
C LEU A 52 -12.83 17.09 -12.22
N THR A 53 -13.63 16.89 -13.28
CA THR A 53 -14.23 15.61 -13.66
C THR A 53 -13.14 14.52 -13.80
N GLY A 54 -13.41 13.32 -13.28
CA GLY A 54 -12.46 12.20 -13.29
C GLY A 54 -11.42 12.15 -12.16
N GLY A 55 -11.36 13.15 -11.27
CA GLY A 55 -10.45 13.14 -10.10
C GLY A 55 -10.62 11.90 -9.20
N SER A 56 -11.87 11.43 -9.07
CA SER A 56 -12.20 10.17 -8.37
C SER A 56 -11.57 8.94 -8.99
N PHE A 57 -11.63 8.83 -10.32
CA PHE A 57 -11.08 7.68 -11.02
C PHE A 57 -9.55 7.64 -10.88
N VAL A 58 -8.89 8.79 -11.08
CA VAL A 58 -7.43 8.92 -10.94
C VAL A 58 -6.98 8.54 -9.52
N PHE A 59 -7.71 9.01 -8.50
CA PHE A 59 -7.41 8.67 -7.10
C PHE A 59 -7.54 7.16 -6.84
N VAL A 60 -8.69 6.55 -7.18
CA VAL A 60 -8.93 5.12 -6.93
C VAL A 60 -7.93 4.26 -7.70
N PHE A 61 -7.64 4.60 -8.96
CA PHE A 61 -6.63 3.92 -9.77
C PHE A 61 -5.24 3.99 -9.13
N ALA A 62 -4.80 5.18 -8.72
CA ALA A 62 -3.51 5.36 -8.05
C ALA A 62 -3.42 4.55 -6.75
N MET A 63 -4.49 4.52 -5.95
CA MET A 63 -4.56 3.73 -4.72
C MET A 63 -4.51 2.23 -4.99
N ALA A 64 -5.16 1.75 -6.06
CA ALA A 64 -5.07 0.35 -6.49
C ALA A 64 -3.65 -0.04 -6.94
N VAL A 65 -2.97 0.84 -7.68
CA VAL A 65 -1.56 0.64 -8.05
C VAL A 65 -0.67 0.58 -6.80
N LEU A 66 -0.88 1.48 -5.83
CA LEU A 66 -0.16 1.45 -4.55
C LEU A 66 -0.40 0.13 -3.78
N ILE A 67 -1.64 -0.35 -3.72
CA ILE A 67 -1.98 -1.65 -3.12
C ILE A 67 -1.18 -2.76 -3.80
N LEU A 68 -1.16 -2.80 -5.13
CA LEU A 68 -0.41 -3.81 -5.89
C LEU A 68 1.10 -3.75 -5.57
N LEU A 69 1.68 -2.55 -5.53
CA LEU A 69 3.09 -2.37 -5.18
C LEU A 69 3.39 -2.87 -3.76
N PHE A 70 2.53 -2.55 -2.78
CA PHE A 70 2.74 -3.03 -1.42
C PHE A 70 2.51 -4.53 -1.26
N LEU A 71 1.60 -5.14 -2.04
CA LEU A 71 1.46 -6.60 -2.10
C LEU A 71 2.73 -7.25 -2.65
N VAL A 72 3.33 -6.68 -3.71
CA VAL A 72 4.65 -7.12 -4.21
C VAL A 72 5.71 -6.96 -3.11
N GLN A 73 5.69 -5.86 -2.36
CA GLN A 73 6.61 -5.62 -1.24
C GLN A 73 6.44 -6.63 -0.09
N VAL A 74 5.21 -7.06 0.22
CA VAL A 74 4.94 -8.17 1.14
C VAL A 74 5.61 -9.45 0.62
N GLY A 75 5.39 -9.79 -0.65
CA GLY A 75 6.01 -10.96 -1.29
C GLY A 75 7.55 -10.92 -1.24
N LEU A 76 8.15 -9.79 -1.59
CA LEU A 76 9.60 -9.58 -1.52
C LEU A 76 10.12 -9.69 -0.10
N SER A 77 9.38 -9.17 0.89
CA SER A 77 9.79 -9.26 2.29
C SER A 77 9.94 -10.71 2.76
N PHE A 78 9.11 -11.64 2.27
CA PHE A 78 9.27 -13.07 2.53
C PHE A 78 10.57 -13.64 1.93
N PHE A 79 10.97 -13.23 0.73
CA PHE A 79 12.25 -13.64 0.13
C PHE A 79 13.47 -13.12 0.92
N TYR A 80 13.35 -11.94 1.57
CA TYR A 80 14.41 -11.37 2.40
C TYR A 80 14.52 -11.94 3.82
N ILE A 81 13.60 -12.81 4.25
CA ILE A 81 13.65 -13.48 5.57
C ILE A 81 15.01 -14.17 5.80
N VAL A 82 15.60 -14.73 4.74
CA VAL A 82 16.89 -15.45 4.79
C VAL A 82 18.04 -14.52 5.19
N SER A 83 17.93 -13.21 4.95
CA SER A 83 18.99 -12.23 5.25
C SER A 83 18.81 -11.51 6.60
N ASN A 84 17.58 -11.19 7.00
CA ASN A 84 17.28 -10.59 8.30
C ASN A 84 15.78 -10.72 8.64
N VAL A 85 15.45 -11.68 9.51
CA VAL A 85 14.07 -12.01 9.89
C VAL A 85 13.29 -10.80 10.43
N TRP A 86 13.92 -9.96 11.27
CA TRP A 86 13.25 -8.82 11.88
C TRP A 86 12.90 -7.74 10.87
N LEU A 87 13.81 -7.42 9.96
CA LEU A 87 13.57 -6.41 8.93
C LEU A 87 12.52 -6.90 7.92
N ALA A 88 12.60 -8.19 7.54
CA ALA A 88 11.62 -8.82 6.66
C ALA A 88 10.21 -8.84 7.27
N LEU A 89 10.08 -9.23 8.53
CA LEU A 89 8.79 -9.24 9.23
C LEU A 89 8.22 -7.82 9.36
N LEU A 90 9.06 -6.84 9.72
CA LEU A 90 8.64 -5.44 9.80
C LEU A 90 8.22 -4.90 8.43
N GLY A 91 8.96 -5.24 7.37
CA GLY A 91 8.64 -4.90 6.00
C GLY A 91 7.29 -5.48 5.55
N ALA A 92 7.06 -6.76 5.82
CA ALA A 92 5.82 -7.45 5.48
C ALA A 92 4.62 -6.88 6.26
N LEU A 93 4.73 -6.74 7.58
CA LEU A 93 3.65 -6.20 8.42
C LEU A 93 3.33 -4.74 8.07
N SER A 94 4.36 -3.93 7.81
CA SER A 94 4.15 -2.53 7.41
C SER A 94 3.49 -2.42 6.05
N SER A 95 3.94 -3.19 5.08
CA SER A 95 3.36 -3.19 3.74
C SER A 95 1.92 -3.73 3.76
N PHE A 96 1.65 -4.76 4.56
CA PHE A 96 0.30 -5.29 4.74
C PHE A 96 -0.62 -4.27 5.41
N SER A 97 -0.15 -3.59 6.45
CA SER A 97 -0.89 -2.50 7.09
C SER A 97 -1.17 -1.33 6.13
N LEU A 98 -0.26 -1.05 5.20
CA LEU A 98 -0.47 -0.04 4.16
C LEU A 98 -1.53 -0.50 3.16
N VAL A 99 -1.48 -1.76 2.70
CA VAL A 99 -2.51 -2.33 1.81
C VAL A 99 -3.89 -2.21 2.44
N THR A 100 -4.04 -2.65 3.69
CA THR A 100 -5.35 -2.63 4.37
C THR A 100 -5.81 -1.20 4.68
N GLY A 101 -4.88 -0.30 5.00
CA GLY A 101 -5.14 1.15 5.14
C GLY A 101 -5.66 1.78 3.85
N LEU A 102 -4.99 1.54 2.73
CA LEU A 102 -5.40 2.02 1.41
C LEU A 102 -6.77 1.46 1.02
N LEU A 103 -7.01 0.16 1.28
CA LEU A 103 -8.29 -0.48 1.00
C LEU A 103 -9.43 0.14 1.82
N ALA A 104 -9.21 0.39 3.10
CA ALA A 104 -10.17 1.07 3.98
C ALA A 104 -10.51 2.47 3.44
N LEU A 105 -9.51 3.20 2.94
CA LEU A 105 -9.71 4.52 2.34
C LEU A 105 -10.49 4.44 1.03
N ILE A 106 -10.20 3.48 0.14
CA ILE A 106 -10.97 3.28 -1.09
C ILE A 106 -12.43 2.96 -0.75
N PHE A 107 -12.70 2.09 0.22
CA PHE A 107 -14.07 1.71 0.57
C PHE A 107 -14.85 2.85 1.22
N ARG A 108 -14.19 3.62 2.11
CA ARG A 108 -14.75 4.85 2.65
C ARG A 108 -15.05 5.85 1.53
N TYR A 109 -14.13 5.96 0.58
CA TYR A 109 -14.28 6.84 -0.58
C TYR A 109 -15.44 6.42 -1.49
N GLN A 110 -15.62 5.14 -1.73
CA GLN A 110 -16.76 4.61 -2.51
C GLN A 110 -18.06 4.50 -1.71
N ASN A 111 -18.08 4.98 -0.46
CA ASN A 111 -19.22 4.91 0.47
C ASN A 111 -19.78 3.49 0.68
N TRP A 112 -18.92 2.48 0.65
CA TRP A 112 -19.34 1.08 0.81
C TRP A 112 -19.63 0.75 2.27
N TYR A 113 -20.82 0.23 2.60
CA TYR A 113 -21.27 0.02 3.99
C TYR A 113 -20.28 -0.70 4.92
N GLY A 114 -19.47 -1.64 4.41
CA GLY A 114 -18.46 -2.34 5.21
C GLY A 114 -17.18 -1.56 5.52
N TRP A 115 -17.07 -0.30 5.09
CA TRP A 115 -15.87 0.53 5.33
C TRP A 115 -15.60 0.72 6.82
N GLN A 116 -16.65 0.80 7.66
CA GLN A 116 -16.54 1.00 9.10
C GLN A 116 -15.87 -0.21 9.78
N VAL A 117 -16.31 -1.42 9.43
CA VAL A 117 -15.76 -2.67 9.99
C VAL A 117 -14.28 -2.80 9.64
N ILE A 118 -13.93 -2.55 8.38
CA ILE A 118 -12.54 -2.57 7.93
C ILE A 118 -11.74 -1.48 8.63
N PHE A 119 -12.28 -0.27 8.76
CA PHE A 119 -11.60 0.82 9.45
C PHE A 119 -11.29 0.48 10.92
N TYR A 120 -12.25 -0.06 11.68
CA TYR A 120 -12.04 -0.46 13.07
C TYR A 120 -11.06 -1.62 13.23
N ALA A 121 -10.95 -2.51 12.25
CA ALA A 121 -9.93 -3.56 12.24
C ALA A 121 -8.54 -3.03 11.86
N VAL A 122 -8.49 -2.09 10.91
CA VAL A 122 -7.24 -1.57 10.35
C VAL A 122 -6.57 -0.56 11.25
N VAL A 123 -7.31 0.30 11.95
CA VAL A 123 -6.71 1.33 12.83
C VAL A 123 -5.82 0.72 13.92
N PRO A 124 -6.26 -0.28 14.71
CA PRO A 124 -5.40 -0.92 15.71
C PRO A 124 -4.15 -1.56 15.09
N LEU A 125 -4.31 -2.23 13.93
CA LEU A 125 -3.19 -2.82 13.20
C LEU A 125 -2.19 -1.74 12.76
N TYR A 126 -2.69 -0.64 12.20
CA TYR A 126 -1.89 0.49 11.75
C TYR A 126 -1.13 1.13 12.92
N ILE A 127 -1.80 1.36 14.05
CA ILE A 127 -1.15 1.90 15.25
C ILE A 127 -0.06 0.95 15.76
N LEU A 128 -0.36 -0.35 15.88
CA LEU A 128 0.58 -1.36 16.34
C LEU A 128 1.84 -1.40 15.45
N VAL A 129 1.65 -1.42 14.13
CA VAL A 129 2.73 -1.41 13.16
C VAL A 129 3.52 -0.11 13.22
N GLY A 130 2.86 1.04 13.37
CA GLY A 130 3.50 2.33 13.55
C GLY A 130 4.40 2.38 14.80
N VAL A 131 3.94 1.78 15.92
CA VAL A 131 4.74 1.64 17.14
C VAL A 131 5.94 0.74 16.91
N LEU A 132 5.77 -0.42 16.25
CA LEU A 132 6.88 -1.33 15.91
C LEU A 132 7.91 -0.65 15.01
N LEU A 133 7.45 0.08 13.99
CA LEU A 133 8.28 0.87 13.09
C LEU A 133 9.10 1.89 13.91
N PHE A 134 8.45 2.67 14.76
CA PHE A 134 9.10 3.68 15.60
C PHE A 134 10.16 3.09 16.55
N LEU A 135 9.82 2.00 17.24
CA LEU A 135 10.75 1.29 18.12
C LEU A 135 11.95 0.75 17.34
N TYR A 136 11.74 0.26 16.11
CA TYR A 136 12.80 -0.21 15.24
C TYR A 136 13.75 0.92 14.82
N LEU A 137 13.22 2.08 14.39
CA LEU A 137 14.04 3.27 14.11
C LEU A 137 14.89 3.68 15.31
N LYS A 138 14.27 3.70 16.51
CA LYS A 138 14.94 4.09 17.75
C LYS A 138 16.08 3.12 18.10
N ARG A 139 15.86 1.82 17.94
CA ARG A 139 16.84 0.77 18.25
C ARG A 139 17.98 0.71 17.25
N PHE A 140 17.71 0.90 15.96
CA PHE A 140 18.69 0.72 14.88
C PHE A 140 19.06 2.04 14.19
N ARG A 141 19.37 3.07 14.98
CA ARG A 141 19.72 4.43 14.51
C ARG A 141 20.91 4.47 13.52
N LYS A 142 21.73 3.41 13.45
CA LYS A 142 22.86 3.22 12.52
C LYS A 142 22.63 2.06 11.53
N LEU A 143 21.53 2.08 10.78
CA LEU A 143 21.37 1.19 9.62
C LEU A 143 22.41 1.54 8.54
N HIS A 144 23.00 0.52 7.90
CA HIS A 144 23.89 0.71 6.75
C HIS A 144 23.16 1.45 5.63
N GLU A 145 23.85 2.40 4.98
CA GLU A 145 23.25 3.39 4.07
C GLU A 145 22.31 2.85 2.97
N PRO A 146 22.53 1.68 2.31
CA PRO A 146 21.57 1.20 1.31
C PRO A 146 20.26 0.68 1.93
N LEU A 147 20.31 0.08 3.12
CA LEU A 147 19.11 -0.42 3.82
C LEU A 147 18.31 0.73 4.44
N ARG A 148 19.01 1.77 4.92
CA ARG A 148 18.37 2.93 5.54
C ARG A 148 17.49 3.65 4.52
N ASP A 149 18.03 3.96 3.35
CA ASP A 149 17.28 4.70 2.33
C ASP A 149 16.09 3.90 1.82
N PHE A 150 16.24 2.58 1.64
CA PHE A 150 15.11 1.71 1.31
C PHE A 150 14.00 1.79 2.35
N PHE A 151 14.36 1.64 3.63
CA PHE A 151 13.41 1.62 4.74
C PHE A 151 12.66 2.96 4.88
N TYR A 152 13.36 4.09 4.82
CA TYR A 152 12.69 5.40 4.92
C TYR A 152 11.84 5.71 3.69
N ARG A 153 12.34 5.44 2.47
CA ARG A 153 11.67 5.83 1.23
C ARG A 153 10.48 4.93 0.87
N ASN A 154 10.54 3.64 1.19
CA ASN A 154 9.53 2.65 0.80
C ASN A 154 8.66 2.14 1.95
N LEU A 155 9.02 2.43 3.21
CA LEU A 155 8.20 2.08 4.37
C LEU A 155 7.72 3.33 5.11
N VAL A 156 8.64 4.12 5.67
CA VAL A 156 8.28 5.23 6.57
C VAL A 156 7.49 6.30 5.81
N PHE A 157 8.00 6.75 4.67
CA PHE A 157 7.33 7.80 3.89
C PHE A 157 5.92 7.40 3.44
N PRO A 158 5.69 6.21 2.83
CA PRO A 158 4.35 5.80 2.49
C PRO A 158 3.43 5.62 3.71
N PHE A 159 3.98 5.19 4.83
CA PHE A 159 3.24 5.05 6.08
C PHE A 159 2.76 6.41 6.62
N VAL A 160 3.60 7.43 6.55
CA VAL A 160 3.18 8.80 6.90
C VAL A 160 2.17 9.32 5.88
N PHE A 161 2.36 9.05 4.59
CA PHE A 161 1.45 9.48 3.53
C PHE A 161 0.03 8.91 3.73
N VAL A 162 -0.12 7.61 3.96
CA VAL A 162 -1.43 6.98 4.19
C VAL A 162 -2.07 7.46 5.49
N LEU A 163 -1.28 7.73 6.53
CA LEU A 163 -1.77 8.34 7.76
C LEU A 163 -2.38 9.73 7.49
N LEU A 164 -1.67 10.57 6.73
CA LEU A 164 -2.16 11.91 6.35
C LEU A 164 -3.43 11.82 5.48
N LEU A 165 -3.46 10.93 4.50
CA LEU A 165 -4.68 10.66 3.71
C LEU A 165 -5.85 10.24 4.58
N GLY A 166 -5.60 9.38 5.59
CA GLY A 166 -6.60 9.01 6.58
C GLY A 166 -7.14 10.21 7.34
N ILE A 167 -6.26 11.04 7.90
CA ILE A 167 -6.69 12.26 8.62
C ILE A 167 -7.52 13.17 7.71
N VAL A 168 -7.06 13.44 6.49
CA VAL A 168 -7.78 14.26 5.50
C VAL A 168 -9.15 13.64 5.20
N SER A 169 -9.24 12.33 4.97
CA SER A 169 -10.50 11.63 4.70
C SER A 169 -11.51 11.69 5.85
N PHE A 170 -11.08 11.92 7.08
CA PHE A 170 -11.97 12.11 8.24
C PHE A 170 -12.30 13.57 8.52
N MET A 171 -11.39 14.50 8.19
CA MET A 171 -11.64 15.94 8.32
C MET A 171 -12.64 16.46 7.28
N PHE A 172 -12.69 15.86 6.10
CA PHE A 172 -13.66 16.20 5.05
C PHE A 172 -14.75 15.12 5.00
N SER A 173 -16.01 15.47 5.26
CA SER A 173 -17.14 14.53 5.21
C SER A 173 -17.19 13.80 3.86
N ALA A 174 -17.26 12.46 3.89
CA ALA A 174 -17.39 11.62 2.70
C ALA A 174 -18.56 12.03 1.80
N ASP A 175 -19.64 12.53 2.39
CA ASP A 175 -20.83 13.03 1.68
C ASP A 175 -20.60 14.29 0.83
N ARG A 176 -19.63 15.14 1.19
CA ARG A 176 -19.23 16.28 0.31
C ARG A 176 -18.28 15.83 -0.79
N PHE A 177 -17.53 14.77 -0.56
CA PHE A 177 -16.63 14.21 -1.56
C PHE A 177 -17.44 13.43 -2.63
N ASN A 178 -18.50 12.72 -2.28
CA ASN A 178 -19.24 11.90 -3.25
C ASN A 178 -20.42 12.59 -3.95
N ARG A 179 -20.78 13.81 -3.56
CA ARG A 179 -21.94 14.53 -4.11
C ARG A 179 -21.74 15.17 -5.48
N GLU A 180 -20.52 15.25 -5.98
CA GLU A 180 -20.29 15.54 -7.41
C GLU A 180 -20.32 14.22 -8.16
N GLU A 181 -21.52 13.65 -8.25
CA GLU A 181 -21.84 12.58 -9.18
C GLU A 181 -21.48 13.06 -10.58
N ASP A 182 -20.52 12.37 -11.18
CA ASP A 182 -20.21 12.48 -12.60
C ASP A 182 -21.52 12.20 -13.37
N PRO A 183 -22.09 13.15 -14.12
CA PRO A 183 -23.39 12.98 -14.78
C PRO A 183 -23.39 11.81 -15.78
N MET A 184 -22.22 11.30 -16.18
CA MET A 184 -22.08 10.13 -17.06
C MET A 184 -22.29 8.77 -16.37
N LEU A 185 -22.26 8.67 -15.04
CA LEU A 185 -22.60 7.43 -14.33
C LEU A 185 -24.10 7.27 -14.03
N GLN A 186 -24.88 8.35 -14.18
CA GLN A 186 -26.35 8.32 -14.08
C GLN A 186 -27.01 7.69 -15.33
N GLU A 187 -26.32 7.60 -16.46
CA GLU A 187 -26.79 6.95 -17.69
C GLU A 187 -26.42 5.46 -17.79
N SER A 188 -26.16 4.77 -16.68
CA SER A 188 -26.14 3.31 -16.70
C SER A 188 -27.57 2.80 -16.93
N PRO A 189 -27.85 2.00 -17.98
CA PRO A 189 -29.20 1.51 -18.28
C PRO A 189 -29.66 0.40 -17.33
N ILE A 190 -28.88 0.10 -16.29
CA ILE A 190 -29.21 -0.89 -15.28
C ILE A 190 -29.87 -0.14 -14.12
N PRO A 191 -31.18 -0.31 -13.88
CA PRO A 191 -31.82 0.27 -12.70
C PRO A 191 -31.10 -0.22 -11.46
N ALA A 192 -30.70 0.72 -10.60
CA ALA A 192 -30.24 0.41 -9.25
C ALA A 192 -31.47 -0.04 -8.45
N ASP A 193 -31.88 -1.30 -8.63
CA ASP A 193 -32.93 -1.92 -7.86
C ASP A 193 -32.44 -2.07 -6.42
N GLY A 194 -32.81 -1.08 -5.59
CA GLY A 194 -32.63 -1.11 -4.13
C GLY A 194 -33.31 -2.31 -3.43
N ALA A 195 -34.11 -3.09 -4.17
CA ALA A 195 -34.76 -4.30 -3.69
C ALA A 195 -33.80 -5.48 -3.42
N ALA A 196 -32.63 -5.53 -4.07
CA ALA A 196 -31.68 -6.62 -3.87
C ALA A 196 -30.87 -6.50 -2.55
N ALA A 197 -30.86 -5.32 -1.92
CA ALA A 197 -30.17 -5.08 -0.65
C ALA A 197 -31.05 -5.33 0.58
N GLU A 198 -32.38 -5.28 0.47
CA GLU A 198 -33.31 -5.54 1.58
C GLU A 198 -33.58 -7.04 1.80
N ASP A 199 -33.38 -7.89 0.79
CA ASP A 199 -33.77 -9.32 0.81
C ASP A 199 -32.76 -10.27 1.50
N THR A 200 -31.75 -9.74 2.19
CA THR A 200 -30.87 -10.57 3.04
C THR A 200 -31.18 -10.49 4.52
N THR A 201 -32.11 -9.60 4.91
CA THR A 201 -32.46 -9.36 6.32
C THR A 201 -33.26 -10.50 6.94
N ASP A 202 -34.02 -11.26 6.14
CA ASP A 202 -34.87 -12.36 6.64
C ASP A 202 -34.14 -13.71 6.75
N MET A 203 -32.96 -13.86 6.16
CA MET A 203 -32.17 -15.11 6.29
C MET A 203 -31.46 -15.26 7.64
N TRP A 204 -31.36 -14.20 8.45
CA TRP A 204 -30.67 -14.23 9.75
C TRP A 204 -31.58 -14.41 10.96
N ARG A 205 -32.91 -14.51 10.76
CA ARG A 205 -33.88 -14.71 11.85
C ARG A 205 -34.26 -16.17 12.12
N ALA A 206 -33.67 -17.12 11.38
CA ALA A 206 -34.06 -18.52 11.41
C ALA A 206 -32.97 -19.48 11.89
N TYR A 207 -32.15 -19.09 12.89
CA TYR A 207 -31.34 -20.03 13.69
C TYR A 207 -31.16 -19.52 15.12
#